data_AF-A0A1H0U070-F1
#
_entry.id   AF-A0A1H0U070-F1
#
_cell.length_a   1.000
_cell.length_b   1.000
_cell.length_c   1.000
_cell.angle_alpha   90.00
_cell.angle_beta   90.00
_cell.angle_gamma   90.00
#
_symmetry.space_group_name_H-M   'P 1'
#
loop_
_entity.id
_entity.type
_entity.pdbx_description
1 polymer ?
#
loop_
_entity_poly.entity_id
_entity_poly.type
_entity_poly.pdbx_seq_one_letter_code
_entity_poly.pdbx_strand_id
1 'polypeptide(L)'
;MKLAAIAAAALVPALLFTTNASAAPQTVTYKLRASAAGQSSDFTLDQGVDASAPATAAPGSAVVVTIDPAPNTIPSEAGGRQVREIKGLALRLPVPANSTFTSASLSGGSGLGGTPTVALRGTDVVLSVPGPIRGGANFELPTVTITLAAGASGAITTKLGGTSYDAPGLTFTAVVTVFGFPIDAAAKGYPDPSPVLTTTTIG
;
A
#
# COMPACT_ATOMS: atom_id res chain seq x y z
N MET A 1 -9.99 28.83 67.06
CA MET A 1 -10.87 27.98 66.24
C MET A 1 -10.18 27.68 64.93
N LYS A 2 -10.08 26.40 64.56
CA LYS A 2 -9.38 25.86 63.39
C LYS A 2 -10.20 26.10 62.12
N LEU A 3 -9.57 26.53 61.04
CA LEU A 3 -10.06 26.33 59.66
C LEU A 3 -8.84 26.06 58.77
N ALA A 4 -8.53 24.78 58.58
CA ALA A 4 -7.63 24.30 57.56
C ALA A 4 -8.44 24.10 56.27
N ALA A 5 -8.13 24.86 55.22
CA ALA A 5 -8.71 24.64 53.90
C ALA A 5 -7.80 23.70 53.12
N ILE A 6 -8.28 22.47 52.89
CA ILE A 6 -7.62 21.47 52.05
C ILE A 6 -8.03 21.76 50.61
N ALA A 7 -7.08 22.21 49.79
CA ALA A 7 -7.27 22.30 48.35
C ALA A 7 -7.15 20.90 47.74
N ALA A 8 -8.28 20.33 47.30
CA ALA A 8 -8.31 19.11 46.51
C ALA A 8 -7.94 19.44 45.06
N ALA A 9 -6.69 19.14 44.67
CA ALA A 9 -6.29 19.15 43.27
C ALA A 9 -6.89 17.91 42.57
N ALA A 10 -7.96 18.11 41.80
CA ALA A 10 -8.52 17.08 40.94
C ALA A 10 -7.58 16.84 39.74
N LEU A 11 -6.87 15.71 39.76
CA LEU A 11 -6.08 15.23 38.64
C LEU A 11 -7.05 14.69 37.57
N VAL A 12 -7.39 15.50 36.57
CA VAL A 12 -8.18 15.05 35.42
C VAL A 12 -7.26 14.22 34.51
N PRO A 13 -7.57 12.95 34.20
CA PRO A 13 -6.85 12.22 33.16
C PRO A 13 -7.19 12.87 31.82
N ALA A 14 -6.25 13.58 31.22
CA ALA A 14 -6.38 14.03 29.85
C ALA A 14 -6.42 12.78 28.94
N LEU A 15 -7.61 12.39 28.50
CA LEU A 15 -7.79 11.46 27.39
C LEU A 15 -7.16 12.12 26.15
N LEU A 16 -5.92 11.75 25.85
CA LEU A 16 -5.24 12.13 24.62
C LEU A 16 -5.98 11.46 23.47
N PHE A 17 -6.91 12.18 22.85
CA PHE A 17 -7.46 11.80 21.56
C PHE A 17 -6.30 11.87 20.55
N THR A 18 -5.79 10.72 20.13
CA THR A 18 -4.87 10.66 18.99
C THR A 18 -5.67 11.10 17.76
N THR A 19 -5.44 12.32 17.30
CA THR A 19 -6.00 12.76 16.03
C THR A 19 -5.34 11.93 14.93
N ASN A 20 -6.13 11.15 14.19
CA ASN A 20 -5.64 10.48 13.01
C ASN A 20 -5.37 11.55 11.95
N ALA A 21 -4.14 11.59 11.44
CA ALA A 21 -3.83 12.31 10.22
C ALA A 21 -4.24 11.41 9.05
N SER A 22 -5.45 11.64 8.54
CA SER A 22 -5.81 11.09 7.23
C SER A 22 -5.20 11.96 6.16
N ALA A 23 -4.43 11.37 5.24
CA ALA A 23 -4.15 12.06 4.00
C ALA A 23 -5.43 12.08 3.16
N ALA A 24 -5.62 13.14 2.35
CA ALA A 24 -6.71 13.12 1.38
C ALA A 24 -6.49 11.94 0.41
N PRO A 25 -7.56 11.27 -0.04
CA PRO A 25 -7.46 10.27 -1.10
C PRO A 25 -6.66 10.84 -2.29
N GLN A 26 -5.72 10.05 -2.79
CA GLN A 26 -4.79 10.49 -3.82
C GLN A 26 -4.67 9.45 -4.93
N THR A 27 -4.44 9.92 -6.15
CA THR A 27 -4.14 9.04 -7.28
C THR A 27 -2.64 8.81 -7.37
N VAL A 28 -2.24 7.54 -7.32
CA VAL A 28 -0.87 7.11 -7.54
C VAL A 28 -0.75 6.59 -8.98
N THR A 29 0.08 7.26 -9.77
CA THR A 29 0.40 6.80 -11.14
C THR A 29 1.62 5.90 -11.11
N TYR A 30 1.45 4.65 -11.53
CA TYR A 30 2.54 3.72 -11.76
C TYR A 30 3.02 3.80 -13.20
N LYS A 31 4.33 3.90 -13.38
CA LYS A 31 4.98 3.56 -14.66
C LYS A 31 5.19 2.07 -14.73
N LEU A 32 4.67 1.44 -15.78
CA LEU A 32 4.72 0.01 -16.00
C LEU A 32 5.47 -0.32 -17.27
N ARG A 33 6.23 -1.40 -17.23
CA ARG A 33 6.84 -2.05 -18.38
C ARG A 33 6.47 -3.52 -18.36
N ALA A 34 5.80 -3.98 -19.42
CA ALA A 34 5.55 -5.38 -19.65
C ALA A 34 6.46 -5.91 -20.76
N SER A 35 7.07 -7.08 -20.53
CA SER A 35 8.01 -7.70 -21.46
C SER A 35 7.58 -9.12 -21.80
N ALA A 36 7.54 -9.44 -23.09
CA ALA A 36 7.21 -10.75 -23.63
C ALA A 36 8.04 -11.03 -24.89
N ALA A 37 8.58 -12.25 -25.01
CA ALA A 37 9.36 -12.69 -26.18
C ALA A 37 10.46 -11.69 -26.63
N GLY A 38 11.15 -11.08 -25.67
CA GLY A 38 12.23 -10.09 -25.94
C GLY A 38 11.75 -8.70 -26.36
N GLN A 39 10.44 -8.46 -26.45
CA GLN A 39 9.84 -7.14 -26.70
C GLN A 39 9.31 -6.55 -25.40
N SER A 40 9.32 -5.22 -25.28
CA SER A 40 8.78 -4.50 -24.12
C SER A 40 7.83 -3.38 -24.54
N SER A 41 6.83 -3.12 -23.72
CA SER A 41 5.89 -2.02 -23.90
C SER A 41 5.69 -1.31 -22.57
N ASP A 42 5.76 0.02 -22.62
CA ASP A 42 5.57 0.89 -21.47
C ASP A 42 4.15 1.46 -21.47
N PHE A 43 3.54 1.55 -20.29
CA PHE A 43 2.20 2.09 -20.07
C PHE A 43 2.08 2.58 -18.63
N THR A 44 0.93 3.18 -18.30
CA THR A 44 0.64 3.67 -16.95
C THR A 44 -0.55 2.94 -16.34
N LEU A 45 -0.58 2.90 -15.01
CA LEU A 45 -1.72 2.49 -14.22
C LEU A 45 -1.96 3.55 -13.15
N ASP A 46 -3.15 4.13 -13.17
CA ASP A 46 -3.59 5.01 -12.10
C ASP A 46 -4.35 4.19 -11.05
N GLN A 47 -3.97 4.36 -9.79
CA GLN A 47 -4.60 3.72 -8.65
C GLN A 47 -4.98 4.79 -7.63
N GLY A 48 -6.28 4.97 -7.38
CA GLY A 48 -6.74 5.73 -6.23
C GLY A 48 -6.33 5.02 -4.94
N VAL A 49 -5.86 5.77 -3.96
CA VAL A 49 -5.43 5.26 -2.64
C VAL A 49 -5.90 6.24 -1.57
N ASP A 50 -6.62 5.73 -0.58
CA ASP A 50 -6.85 6.41 0.69
C ASP A 50 -5.92 5.81 1.75
N ALA A 51 -5.25 6.66 2.52
CA ALA A 51 -4.30 6.21 3.52
C ALA A 51 -4.40 7.03 4.80
N SER A 52 -4.31 6.34 5.95
CA SER A 52 -4.46 6.95 7.26
C SER A 52 -3.43 6.42 8.25
N ALA A 53 -2.97 7.29 9.14
CA ALA A 53 -2.13 6.97 10.28
C ALA A 53 -2.33 8.03 11.38
N PRO A 54 -1.96 7.76 12.64
CA PRO A 54 -1.89 8.79 13.68
C PRO A 54 -1.02 9.98 13.24
N ALA A 55 -1.41 11.22 13.58
CA ALA A 55 -0.59 12.40 13.29
C ALA A 55 0.71 12.41 14.12
N THR A 56 0.63 11.92 15.35
CA THR A 56 1.73 11.83 16.30
C THR A 56 1.76 10.46 16.99
N ALA A 57 2.95 10.07 17.45
CA ALA A 57 3.15 8.85 18.22
C ALA A 57 4.24 9.07 19.27
N ALA A 58 4.02 8.58 20.48
CA ALA A 58 5.08 8.57 21.49
C ALA A 58 6.18 7.56 21.10
N PRO A 59 7.44 7.75 21.53
CA PRO A 59 8.49 6.77 21.29
C PRO A 59 8.11 5.36 21.78
N GLY A 60 8.33 4.35 20.94
CA GLY A 60 7.99 2.95 21.24
C GLY A 60 6.50 2.60 21.15
N SER A 61 5.60 3.58 20.92
CA SER A 61 4.16 3.31 20.80
C SER A 61 3.80 2.66 19.46
N ALA A 62 2.63 1.99 19.42
CA ALA A 62 2.12 1.39 18.21
C ALA A 62 1.59 2.46 17.25
N VAL A 63 2.00 2.38 15.98
CA VAL A 63 1.52 3.22 14.87
C VAL A 63 0.84 2.30 13.87
N VAL A 64 -0.47 2.50 13.70
CA VAL A 64 -1.27 1.74 12.75
C VAL A 64 -1.41 2.55 11.47
N VAL A 65 -0.98 1.99 10.36
CA VAL A 65 -1.12 2.58 9.03
C VAL A 65 -2.10 1.75 8.21
N THR A 66 -3.12 2.39 7.66
CA THR A 66 -4.07 1.76 6.74
C THR A 66 -3.86 2.31 5.34
N ILE A 67 -3.87 1.43 4.34
CA ILE A 67 -3.76 1.77 2.92
C ILE A 67 -4.89 1.06 2.20
N ASP A 68 -5.80 1.84 1.65
CA ASP A 68 -7.04 1.40 1.03
C ASP A 68 -7.06 1.77 -0.45
N PRO A 69 -6.75 0.82 -1.35
CA PRO A 69 -6.81 1.07 -2.78
C PRO A 69 -8.26 1.15 -3.26
N ALA A 70 -8.60 2.21 -4.00
CA ALA A 70 -9.90 2.33 -4.64
C ALA A 70 -10.12 1.22 -5.69
N PRO A 71 -11.39 0.84 -5.97
CA PRO A 71 -11.71 -0.08 -7.05
C PRO A 71 -11.09 0.34 -8.39
N ASN A 72 -10.68 -0.65 -9.18
CA ASN A 72 -10.03 -0.43 -10.46
C ASN A 72 -10.46 -1.50 -11.49
N THR A 73 -10.07 -1.31 -12.75
CA THR A 73 -10.43 -2.21 -13.86
C THR A 73 -9.16 -2.66 -14.57
N ILE A 74 -9.01 -3.97 -14.79
CA ILE A 74 -7.96 -4.46 -15.69
C ILE A 74 -8.37 -4.07 -17.12
N PRO A 75 -7.54 -3.36 -17.89
CA PRO A 75 -7.91 -3.02 -19.26
C PRO A 75 -8.08 -4.30 -20.09
N SER A 76 -9.05 -4.31 -21.01
CA SER A 76 -9.24 -5.43 -21.94
C SER A 76 -8.14 -5.50 -23.00
N GLU A 77 -7.41 -4.40 -23.21
CA GLU A 77 -6.30 -4.28 -24.14
C GLU A 77 -5.18 -3.42 -23.57
N ALA A 78 -3.93 -3.80 -23.83
CA ALA A 78 -2.74 -3.04 -23.45
C ALA A 78 -1.66 -3.21 -24.52
N GLY A 79 -0.98 -2.12 -24.90
CA GLY A 79 0.06 -2.15 -25.95
C GLY A 79 -0.44 -2.70 -27.29
N GLY A 80 -1.72 -2.48 -27.64
CA GLY A 80 -2.35 -2.98 -28.86
C GLY A 80 -2.65 -4.48 -28.88
N ARG A 81 -2.64 -5.14 -27.70
CA ARG A 81 -2.91 -6.57 -27.55
C ARG A 81 -4.03 -6.80 -26.56
N GLN A 82 -4.87 -7.79 -26.81
CA GLN A 82 -5.90 -8.21 -25.87
C GLN A 82 -5.27 -8.76 -24.60
N VAL A 83 -5.67 -8.23 -23.44
CA VAL A 83 -5.33 -8.75 -22.11
C VAL A 83 -6.37 -9.80 -21.75
N ARG A 84 -5.92 -11.04 -21.53
CA ARG A 84 -6.79 -12.13 -21.09
C ARG A 84 -7.00 -12.09 -19.58
N GLU A 85 -5.90 -11.93 -18.85
CA GLU A 85 -5.87 -11.90 -17.39
C GLU A 85 -4.53 -11.38 -16.87
N ILE A 86 -4.49 -11.02 -15.59
CA ILE A 86 -3.26 -10.87 -14.83
C ILE A 86 -3.21 -11.90 -13.69
N LYS A 87 -1.99 -12.34 -13.32
CA LYS A 87 -1.73 -13.30 -12.25
C LYS A 87 -0.46 -12.94 -11.49
N GLY A 88 -0.36 -13.42 -10.25
CA GLY A 88 0.83 -13.25 -9.42
C GLY A 88 1.17 -11.79 -9.13
N LEU A 89 0.17 -10.96 -8.83
CA LEU A 89 0.41 -9.56 -8.47
C LEU A 89 1.11 -9.51 -7.10
N ALA A 90 2.18 -8.72 -7.02
CA ALA A 90 2.86 -8.42 -5.77
C ALA A 90 3.09 -6.91 -5.67
N LEU A 91 2.61 -6.32 -4.57
CA LEU A 91 2.77 -4.91 -4.23
C LEU A 91 3.66 -4.81 -2.99
N ARG A 92 4.73 -4.02 -3.07
CA ARG A 92 5.68 -3.79 -1.98
C ARG A 92 5.36 -2.50 -1.24
N LEU A 93 5.34 -2.59 0.08
CA LEU A 93 5.17 -1.50 1.01
C LEU A 93 6.39 -1.48 1.95
N PRO A 94 7.40 -0.65 1.66
CA PRO A 94 8.60 -0.58 2.48
C PRO A 94 8.26 -0.24 3.93
N VAL A 95 8.89 -0.92 4.88
CA VAL A 95 8.80 -0.54 6.29
C VAL A 95 9.44 0.84 6.45
N PRO A 96 8.71 1.87 6.91
CA PRO A 96 9.26 3.22 7.02
C PRO A 96 10.46 3.28 7.98
N ALA A 97 11.38 4.20 7.69
CA ALA A 97 12.42 4.57 8.66
C ALA A 97 11.81 5.07 9.98
N ASN A 98 12.61 5.04 11.05
CA ASN A 98 12.18 5.39 12.41
C ASN A 98 11.01 4.53 12.92
N SER A 99 10.84 3.33 12.39
CA SER A 99 9.83 2.38 12.84
C SER A 99 10.32 0.95 12.73
N THR A 100 9.66 0.03 13.44
CA THR A 100 9.89 -1.42 13.31
C THR A 100 8.58 -2.13 13.01
N PHE A 101 8.57 -3.05 12.04
CA PHE A 101 7.40 -3.85 11.71
C PHE A 101 6.97 -4.75 12.87
N THR A 102 5.68 -4.74 13.20
CA THR A 102 5.08 -5.64 14.19
C THR A 102 4.19 -6.68 13.51
N SER A 103 3.23 -6.24 12.70
CA SER A 103 2.28 -7.12 12.03
C SER A 103 1.65 -6.45 10.80
N ALA A 104 1.02 -7.28 9.95
CA ALA A 104 0.16 -6.81 8.88
C ALA A 104 -1.08 -7.71 8.75
N SER A 105 -2.19 -7.12 8.34
CA SER A 105 -3.45 -7.81 8.05
C SER A 105 -4.12 -7.26 6.80
N LEU A 106 -5.04 -8.03 6.25
CA LEU A 106 -5.86 -7.68 5.09
C LEU A 106 -7.33 -7.71 5.47
N SER A 107 -8.11 -6.81 4.89
CA SER A 107 -9.57 -6.80 4.96
C SER A 107 -10.18 -6.41 3.62
N GLY A 108 -11.36 -6.93 3.33
CA GLY A 108 -12.07 -6.64 2.07
C GLY A 108 -11.37 -7.22 0.84
N GLY A 109 -11.43 -6.48 -0.27
CA GLY A 109 -10.98 -6.90 -1.58
C GLY A 109 -12.02 -7.72 -2.36
N SER A 110 -12.05 -7.56 -3.68
CA SER A 110 -13.03 -8.20 -4.55
C SER A 110 -12.49 -8.43 -5.96
N GLY A 111 -13.05 -9.41 -6.69
CA GLY A 111 -12.67 -9.69 -8.09
C GLY A 111 -11.26 -10.27 -8.28
N LEU A 112 -10.61 -10.75 -7.22
CA LEU A 112 -9.18 -11.10 -7.22
C LEU A 112 -8.83 -12.48 -7.79
N GLY A 113 -9.81 -13.36 -8.00
CA GLY A 113 -9.59 -14.72 -8.54
C GLY A 113 -8.81 -15.68 -7.65
N GLY A 114 -8.43 -15.28 -6.44
CA GLY A 114 -7.71 -16.08 -5.46
C GLY A 114 -7.60 -15.35 -4.11
N THR A 115 -7.11 -16.05 -3.08
CA THR A 115 -6.99 -15.48 -1.74
C THR A 115 -5.72 -14.62 -1.65
N PRO A 116 -5.85 -13.31 -1.34
CA PRO A 116 -4.69 -12.45 -1.16
C PRO A 116 -3.99 -12.75 0.17
N THR A 117 -2.69 -12.51 0.22
CA THR A 117 -1.88 -12.67 1.44
C THR A 117 -0.99 -11.46 1.66
N VAL A 118 -0.66 -11.17 2.92
CA VAL A 118 0.31 -10.13 3.27
C VAL A 118 1.37 -10.71 4.20
N ALA A 119 2.63 -10.39 3.95
CA ALA A 119 3.71 -10.80 4.83
C ALA A 119 4.96 -9.93 4.67
N LEU A 120 5.77 -9.84 5.71
CA LEU A 120 7.11 -9.24 5.64
C LEU A 120 8.03 -10.13 4.79
N ARG A 121 8.76 -9.52 3.86
CA ARG A 121 9.77 -10.13 3.00
C ARG A 121 10.97 -9.18 2.92
N GLY A 122 12.06 -9.54 3.60
CA GLY A 122 13.17 -8.61 3.78
C GLY A 122 12.71 -7.37 4.56
N THR A 123 12.85 -6.19 3.96
CA THR A 123 12.45 -4.90 4.55
C THR A 123 11.08 -4.40 4.07
N ASP A 124 10.38 -5.18 3.24
CA ASP A 124 9.11 -4.78 2.64
C ASP A 124 7.97 -5.65 3.17
N VAL A 125 6.83 -5.02 3.48
CA VAL A 125 5.55 -5.72 3.61
C VAL A 125 5.02 -5.96 2.19
N VAL A 126 4.76 -7.21 1.82
CA VAL A 126 4.36 -7.57 0.46
C VAL A 126 2.93 -8.09 0.46
N LEU A 127 2.03 -7.35 -0.20
CA LEU A 127 0.71 -7.83 -0.58
C LEU A 127 0.86 -8.70 -1.83
N SER A 128 0.42 -9.95 -1.77
CA SER A 128 0.41 -10.89 -2.90
C SER A 128 -1.01 -11.29 -3.26
N VAL A 129 -1.36 -11.19 -4.54
CA VAL A 129 -2.64 -11.61 -5.10
C VAL A 129 -2.37 -12.66 -6.19
N PRO A 130 -2.71 -13.94 -5.95
CA PRO A 130 -2.42 -15.00 -6.91
C PRO A 130 -3.08 -14.80 -8.28
N GLY A 131 -4.30 -14.25 -8.33
CA GLY A 131 -5.11 -14.21 -9.54
C GLY A 131 -5.71 -15.59 -9.88
N PRO A 132 -6.25 -15.77 -11.09
CA PRO A 132 -6.25 -14.80 -12.19
C PRO A 132 -7.34 -13.73 -12.05
N ILE A 133 -7.02 -12.49 -12.41
CA ILE A 133 -8.00 -11.39 -12.60
C ILE A 133 -8.18 -11.18 -14.10
N ARG A 134 -9.41 -11.33 -14.60
CA ARG A 134 -9.69 -11.28 -16.04
C ARG A 134 -9.49 -9.87 -16.63
N GLY A 135 -9.03 -9.80 -17.87
CA GLY A 135 -9.04 -8.56 -18.64
C GLY A 135 -10.45 -8.02 -18.82
N GLY A 136 -10.63 -6.71 -18.64
CA GLY A 136 -11.93 -6.03 -18.62
C GLY A 136 -12.70 -6.16 -17.30
N ALA A 137 -12.20 -6.92 -16.32
CA ALA A 137 -12.90 -7.10 -15.05
C ALA A 137 -12.59 -5.96 -14.06
N ASN A 138 -13.61 -5.61 -13.28
CA ASN A 138 -13.44 -4.77 -12.09
C ASN A 138 -12.86 -5.61 -10.96
N PHE A 139 -11.96 -5.00 -10.18
CA PHE A 139 -11.36 -5.59 -9.00
C PHE A 139 -11.10 -4.51 -7.95
N GLU A 140 -10.91 -4.94 -6.71
CA GLU A 140 -10.52 -4.08 -5.62
C GLU A 140 -9.48 -4.84 -4.80
N LEU A 141 -8.31 -4.24 -4.62
CA LEU A 141 -7.28 -4.81 -3.75
C LEU A 141 -7.76 -4.69 -2.29
N PRO A 142 -7.39 -5.63 -1.41
CA PRO A 142 -7.75 -5.52 0.00
C PRO A 142 -7.08 -4.31 0.63
N THR A 143 -7.74 -3.71 1.61
CA THR A 143 -7.12 -2.75 2.51
C THR A 143 -5.96 -3.44 3.24
N VAL A 144 -4.79 -2.81 3.25
CA VAL A 144 -3.62 -3.29 3.99
C VAL A 144 -3.52 -2.49 5.28
N THR A 145 -3.56 -3.18 6.42
CA THR A 145 -3.26 -2.59 7.73
C THR A 145 -1.89 -3.05 8.19
N ILE A 146 -0.98 -2.10 8.45
CA ILE A 146 0.38 -2.34 8.94
C ILE A 146 0.49 -1.76 10.34
N THR A 147 0.91 -2.58 11.31
CA THR A 147 1.23 -2.11 12.66
C THR A 147 2.75 -2.01 12.82
N LEU A 148 3.20 -0.83 13.21
CA LEU A 148 4.59 -0.47 13.42
C LEU A 148 4.81 -0.10 14.89
N ALA A 149 6.03 -0.28 15.40
CA ALA A 149 6.49 0.33 16.64
C ALA A 149 7.29 1.59 16.30
N ALA A 150 6.92 2.73 16.90
CA ALA A 150 7.64 3.99 16.69
C ALA A 150 9.05 3.94 17.26
N GLY A 151 10.00 4.54 16.54
CA GLY A 151 11.38 4.74 17.00
C GLY A 151 11.48 5.79 18.10
N ALA A 152 12.71 6.27 18.35
CA ALA A 152 12.99 7.22 19.43
C ALA A 152 12.51 8.65 19.12
N SER A 153 12.62 9.09 17.87
CA SER A 153 12.26 10.43 17.40
C SER A 153 12.21 10.47 15.87
N GLY A 154 11.77 11.60 15.32
CA GLY A 154 11.73 11.84 13.86
C GLY A 154 10.32 11.66 13.30
N ALA A 155 10.23 11.18 12.06
CA ALA A 155 8.96 10.94 11.38
C ALA A 155 8.92 9.55 10.74
N ILE A 156 7.74 8.94 10.79
CA ILE A 156 7.38 7.72 10.08
C ILE A 156 6.62 8.17 8.84
N THR A 157 7.23 7.98 7.66
CA THR A 157 6.66 8.40 6.38
C THR A 157 6.36 7.17 5.53
N THR A 158 5.07 6.90 5.31
CA THR A 158 4.65 5.73 4.53
C THR A 158 4.61 6.08 3.05
N LYS A 159 5.11 5.18 2.22
CA LYS A 159 5.11 5.28 0.76
C LYS A 159 4.85 3.91 0.13
N LEU A 160 4.47 3.92 -1.13
CA LEU A 160 4.47 2.72 -1.97
C LEU A 160 5.91 2.43 -2.42
N GLY A 161 6.24 1.15 -2.51
CA GLY A 161 7.57 0.73 -2.92
C GLY A 161 7.85 1.00 -4.39
N GLY A 162 9.12 0.84 -4.77
CA GLY A 162 9.58 0.93 -6.15
C GLY A 162 10.14 2.30 -6.52
N THR A 163 11.23 2.29 -7.29
CA THR A 163 11.90 3.52 -7.79
C THR A 163 12.30 3.42 -9.25
N SER A 164 12.33 2.22 -9.83
CA SER A 164 12.66 1.96 -11.23
C SER A 164 12.13 0.59 -11.67
N TYR A 165 12.33 0.23 -12.93
CA TYR A 165 12.01 -1.13 -13.41
C TYR A 165 12.95 -2.21 -12.86
N ASP A 166 14.15 -1.85 -12.41
CA ASP A 166 15.11 -2.76 -11.77
C ASP A 166 14.84 -2.92 -10.27
N ALA A 167 14.24 -1.90 -9.65
CA ALA A 167 13.71 -1.92 -8.29
C ALA A 167 12.20 -1.66 -8.29
N PRO A 168 11.37 -2.61 -8.78
CA PRO A 168 9.94 -2.42 -8.89
C PRO A 168 9.23 -2.52 -7.54
N GLY A 169 8.18 -1.74 -7.39
CA GLY A 169 7.24 -1.82 -6.27
C GLY A 169 5.99 -2.62 -6.57
N LEU A 170 5.65 -2.73 -7.85
CA LEU A 170 4.52 -3.51 -8.34
C LEU A 170 5.03 -4.49 -9.40
N THR A 171 4.68 -5.76 -9.27
CA THR A 171 4.96 -6.78 -10.28
C THR A 171 3.74 -7.66 -10.51
N PHE A 172 3.54 -8.15 -11.72
CA PHE A 172 2.55 -9.16 -12.06
C PHE A 172 2.91 -9.81 -13.40
N THR A 173 2.20 -10.86 -13.78
CA THR A 173 2.26 -11.42 -15.15
C THR A 173 0.94 -11.15 -15.84
N ALA A 174 0.96 -10.41 -16.94
CA ALA A 174 -0.18 -10.30 -17.84
C ALA A 174 -0.15 -11.44 -18.86
N VAL A 175 -1.28 -12.07 -19.11
CA VAL A 175 -1.45 -13.02 -20.21
C VAL A 175 -2.12 -12.28 -21.35
N VAL A 176 -1.41 -12.08 -22.46
CA VAL A 176 -1.92 -11.35 -23.64
C VAL A 176 -2.10 -12.28 -24.83
N THR A 177 -3.03 -11.96 -25.73
CA THR A 177 -3.21 -12.71 -26.98
C THR A 177 -2.31 -12.15 -28.07
N VAL A 178 -1.49 -13.00 -28.69
CA VAL A 178 -0.62 -12.67 -29.82
C VAL A 178 -0.85 -13.67 -30.93
N PHE A 179 -1.33 -13.22 -32.10
CA PHE A 179 -1.70 -14.08 -33.23
C PHE A 179 -2.59 -15.28 -32.83
N GLY A 180 -3.51 -15.07 -31.87
CA GLY A 180 -4.41 -16.10 -31.36
C GLY A 180 -3.85 -16.99 -30.23
N PHE A 181 -2.58 -16.83 -29.85
CA PHE A 181 -1.95 -17.61 -28.79
C PHE A 181 -1.74 -16.79 -27.50
N PRO A 182 -1.95 -17.39 -26.31
CA PRO A 182 -1.66 -16.72 -25.04
C PRO A 182 -0.14 -16.63 -24.82
N ILE A 183 0.34 -15.44 -24.51
CA ILE A 183 1.74 -15.16 -24.18
C ILE A 183 1.81 -14.48 -22.82
N ASP A 184 2.67 -15.00 -21.95
CA ASP A 184 2.97 -14.39 -20.66
C ASP A 184 3.90 -13.18 -20.86
N ALA A 185 3.48 -12.03 -20.35
CA ALA A 185 4.21 -10.78 -20.32
C ALA A 185 4.48 -10.41 -18.86
N ALA A 186 5.74 -10.51 -18.42
CA ALA A 186 6.12 -10.11 -17.09
C ALA A 186 6.09 -8.58 -16.99
N ALA A 187 5.33 -8.05 -16.05
CA ALA A 187 5.18 -6.63 -15.81
C ALA A 187 5.88 -6.21 -14.53
N LYS A 188 6.54 -5.05 -14.60
CA LYS A 188 7.21 -4.39 -13.49
C LYS A 188 6.81 -2.93 -13.49
N GLY A 189 6.60 -2.35 -12.31
CA GLY A 189 6.31 -0.93 -12.19
C GLY A 189 6.68 -0.33 -10.86
N TYR A 190 6.67 1.00 -10.87
CA TYR A 190 6.98 1.84 -9.74
C TYR A 190 6.15 3.14 -9.83
N PRO A 191 5.78 3.73 -8.68
CA PRO A 191 5.07 5.01 -8.67
C PRO A 191 5.99 6.14 -9.13
N ASP A 192 5.52 7.00 -10.04
CA ASP A 192 6.26 8.19 -10.49
C ASP A 192 5.31 9.36 -10.79
N PRO A 193 5.30 10.43 -9.97
CA PRO A 193 6.13 10.60 -8.76
C PRO A 193 5.76 9.58 -7.67
N SER A 194 6.64 9.41 -6.67
CA SER A 194 6.40 8.56 -5.50
C SER A 194 5.87 9.41 -4.33
N PRO A 195 4.54 9.53 -4.17
CA PRO A 195 3.98 10.42 -3.17
C PRO A 195 4.12 9.84 -1.75
N VAL A 196 4.07 10.74 -0.78
CA VAL A 196 3.88 10.37 0.63
C VAL A 196 2.42 10.00 0.84
N LEU A 197 2.18 8.81 1.39
CA LEU A 197 0.84 8.38 1.76
C LEU A 197 0.43 8.94 3.11
N THR A 198 1.28 8.79 4.14
CA THR A 198 1.02 9.28 5.50
C THR A 198 2.31 9.72 6.16
N THR A 199 2.18 10.62 7.16
CA THR A 199 3.28 11.02 8.03
C THR A 199 2.82 11.02 9.49
N THR A 200 3.55 10.31 10.34
CA THR A 200 3.40 10.34 11.81
C THR A 200 4.65 10.92 12.44
N THR A 201 4.52 12.01 13.20
CA THR A 201 5.64 12.61 13.94
C THR A 201 5.85 11.88 15.26
N ILE A 202 7.09 11.53 15.58
CA ILE A 202 7.45 10.92 16.85
C ILE A 202 7.87 12.02 17.83
N GLY A 203 7.14 12.14 18.94
CA GLY A 203 7.35 13.19 19.94
C GLY A 203 6.60 12.95 21.24
#